data_AF-A0A1S8XAX1-F1
#
_entry.id   AF-A0A1S8XAX1-F1
#
_cell.length_a   1.000
_cell.length_b   1.000
_cell.length_c   1.000
_cell.angle_alpha   90.00
_cell.angle_beta   90.00
_cell.angle_gamma   90.00
#
_symmetry.space_group_name_H-M   'P 1'
#
loop_
_entity.id
_entity.type
_entity.pdbx_description
1 polymer ?
#
loop_
_entity_poly.entity_id
_entity_poly.type
_entity_poly.pdbx_seq_one_letter_code
_entity_poly.pdbx_strand_id
1 'polypeptide(L)'
;MLVHAICTETGANLFDLSATNLVGKYPGKEGLKMLVHLVFKVALLLQPSVIMVNECEKMMKKKIPKTDLIKHVGAAASLRYH
;
A
#
# COMPACT_ATOMS: atom_id res chain seq x y z
N MET A 1 15.69 -1.55 2.00
CA MET A 1 16.45 -2.63 2.69
C MET A 1 16.23 -2.68 4.21
N LEU A 2 16.08 -1.56 4.95
CA LEU A 2 15.93 -1.60 6.41
C LEU A 2 14.68 -2.35 6.92
N VAL A 3 13.53 -2.15 6.28
CA VAL A 3 12.28 -2.82 6.69
C VAL A 3 12.38 -4.35 6.66
N HIS A 4 13.07 -4.90 5.67
CA HIS A 4 13.26 -6.34 5.53
C HIS A 4 14.22 -6.88 6.58
N ALA A 5 15.24 -6.11 6.97
CA ALA A 5 16.11 -6.48 8.09
C ALA A 5 15.29 -6.60 9.39
N ILE A 6 14.44 -5.60 9.70
CA ILE A 6 13.56 -5.65 10.88
C ILE A 6 12.64 -6.87 10.82
N CYS A 7 11.96 -7.11 9.70
CA CYS A 7 11.05 -8.25 9.57
C CYS A 7 11.78 -9.59 9.71
N THR A 8 13.02 -9.69 9.22
CA THR A 8 13.85 -10.90 9.32
C THR A 8 14.27 -11.16 10.76
N GLU A 9 14.79 -10.14 11.46
CA GLU A 9 15.25 -10.26 12.84
C GLU A 9 14.11 -10.49 13.84
N THR A 10 12.93 -9.92 13.57
CA THR A 10 11.76 -10.04 14.46
C THR A 10 10.79 -11.16 14.07
N GLY A 11 10.99 -11.81 12.92
CA GLY A 11 10.05 -12.78 12.36
C GLY A 11 8.68 -12.17 12.02
N ALA A 12 8.61 -10.87 11.72
CA ALA A 12 7.35 -10.14 11.58
C ALA A 12 6.75 -10.17 10.17
N ASN A 13 5.42 -10.19 10.11
CA ASN A 13 4.66 -10.02 8.88
C ASN A 13 4.70 -8.56 8.40
N LEU A 14 5.08 -8.36 7.13
CA LEU A 14 5.15 -7.03 6.52
C LEU A 14 3.83 -6.66 5.84
N PHE A 15 3.20 -5.59 6.32
CA PHE A 15 2.09 -4.92 5.63
C PHE A 15 2.62 -3.70 4.88
N ASP A 16 2.76 -3.82 3.56
CA ASP A 16 3.23 -2.73 2.70
C ASP A 16 2.06 -1.87 2.19
N LEU A 17 1.95 -0.66 2.75
CA LEU A 17 0.99 0.38 2.40
C LEU A 17 1.61 1.45 1.48
N SER A 18 2.63 1.10 0.69
CA SER A 18 3.16 1.97 -0.35
C SER A 18 2.05 2.44 -1.32
N ALA A 19 2.17 3.68 -1.81
CA ALA A 19 1.19 4.25 -2.72
C ALA A 19 0.97 3.37 -3.96
N THR A 20 2.03 2.74 -4.49
CA THR A 20 1.98 1.77 -5.59
C THR A 20 1.06 0.58 -5.32
N ASN A 21 1.03 0.08 -4.09
CA ASN A 21 0.23 -1.09 -3.73
C ASN A 21 -1.25 -0.75 -3.55
N LEU A 22 -1.55 0.52 -3.28
CA LEU A 22 -2.87 1.03 -2.92
C LEU A 22 -3.59 1.75 -4.07
N VAL A 23 -2.88 2.11 -5.15
CA VAL A 23 -3.46 2.76 -6.32
C VAL A 23 -4.70 2.00 -6.81
N GLY A 24 -5.84 2.71 -6.87
CA GLY A 24 -7.10 2.19 -7.40
C GLY A 24 -7.85 1.20 -6.49
N LYS A 25 -7.28 0.73 -5.37
CA LYS A 25 -7.94 -0.24 -4.48
C LYS A 25 -8.82 0.40 -3.41
N TYR A 26 -8.36 1.53 -2.86
CA TYR A 26 -9.02 2.22 -1.75
C TYR A 26 -9.26 3.69 -2.09
N PRO A 27 -10.24 3.98 -2.98
CA PRO A 27 -10.47 5.34 -3.44
C PRO A 27 -11.04 6.24 -2.33
N GLY A 28 -10.52 7.47 -2.27
CA GLY A 28 -11.04 8.51 -1.38
C GLY A 28 -10.70 8.34 0.11
N LYS A 29 -11.21 9.27 0.92
CA LYS A 29 -10.91 9.32 2.36
C LYS A 29 -11.48 8.14 3.13
N GLU A 30 -12.72 7.74 2.84
CA GLU A 30 -13.37 6.61 3.50
C GLU A 30 -12.72 5.27 3.14
N GLY A 31 -12.28 5.09 1.88
CA GLY A 31 -11.51 3.92 1.46
C GLY A 31 -10.19 3.78 2.22
N LEU A 32 -9.44 4.87 2.37
CA LEU A 32 -8.21 4.89 3.16
C LEU A 32 -8.47 4.63 4.65
N LYS A 33 -9.55 5.18 5.22
CA LYS A 33 -9.94 4.90 6.61
C LYS A 33 -10.25 3.42 6.84
N MET A 34 -10.96 2.80 5.89
CA MET A 34 -11.24 1.36 5.90
C MET A 34 -9.96 0.52 5.77
N LEU A 35 -9.07 0.88 4.84
CA LEU A 35 -7.77 0.21 4.70
C LEU A 35 -7.00 0.20 6.01
N VAL A 36 -6.85 1.36 6.65
CA VAL A 36 -6.13 1.50 7.91
C VAL A 36 -6.78 0.62 8.99
N HIS A 37 -8.11 0.65 9.11
CA HIS A 37 -8.83 -0.18 10.08
C HIS A 37 -8.60 -1.69 9.86
N LEU A 38 -8.67 -2.15 8.60
CA LEU A 38 -8.44 -3.55 8.24
C LEU A 38 -7.00 -3.98 8.53
N VAL A 39 -6.01 -3.18 8.13
CA VAL A 39 -4.60 -3.50 8.33
C VAL A 39 -4.28 -3.61 9.82
N PHE A 40 -4.75 -2.68 10.65
CA PHE A 40 -4.57 -2.79 12.10
C PHE A 40 -5.21 -4.03 12.68
N LYS A 41 -6.44 -4.36 12.25
CA LYS A 41 -7.12 -5.57 12.72
C LYS A 41 -6.35 -6.84 12.36
N VAL A 42 -5.86 -6.95 11.12
CA VAL A 42 -5.14 -8.14 10.64
C VAL A 42 -3.73 -8.22 11.25
N ALA A 43 -3.02 -7.10 11.39
CA ALA A 43 -1.70 -7.04 12.01
C ALA A 43 -1.74 -7.48 13.49
N LEU A 44 -2.82 -7.16 14.20
CA LEU A 44 -3.02 -7.63 15.58
C LEU A 44 -3.27 -9.14 15.67
N LEU A 45 -3.89 -9.74 14.64
CA LEU A 45 -4.13 -11.18 14.56
C LEU A 45 -2.89 -11.95 14.12
N LEU A 46 -2.01 -11.33 13.33
CA LEU A 46 -0.79 -11.93 12.75
C LEU A 46 0.47 -11.40 13.43
N GLN A 47 0.50 -11.34 14.76
CA GLN A 47 1.70 -10.92 15.48
C GLN A 47 2.85 -11.92 15.31
N PRO A 48 4.11 -11.46 15.20
CA PRO A 48 4.54 -10.06 15.15
C PRO A 48 4.31 -9.44 13.75
N SER A 49 4.04 -8.13 13.69
CA SER A 49 3.68 -7.43 12.44
C SER A 49 4.34 -6.06 12.33
N VAL A 50 4.81 -5.73 11.13
CA VAL A 50 5.40 -4.43 10.76
C VAL A 50 4.53 -3.79 9.67
N ILE A 51 4.05 -2.57 9.92
CA ILE A 51 3.29 -1.79 8.94
C ILE A 51 4.23 -0.75 8.33
N MET A 52 4.48 -0.85 7.03
CA MET A 52 5.32 0.09 6.29
C MET A 52 4.43 1.02 5.46
N VAL A 53 4.69 2.32 5.55
CA VAL A 53 4.05 3.31 4.68
C VAL A 53 5.13 4.01 3.87
N ASN A 54 5.19 3.72 2.57
CA ASN A 54 6.16 4.33 1.66
C ASN A 54 5.48 5.36 0.74
N GLU A 55 6.20 6.42 0.38
CA GLU A 55 5.68 7.48 -0.52
C GLU A 55 4.36 8.11 -0.03
N CYS A 56 4.25 8.34 1.28
CA CYS A 56 3.03 8.80 1.95
C CYS A 56 2.46 10.12 1.35
N GLU A 57 3.33 10.96 0.80
CA GLU A 57 2.99 12.17 0.06
C GLU A 57 2.04 11.93 -1.13
N LYS A 58 2.10 10.76 -1.76
CA LYS A 58 1.20 10.36 -2.85
C LYS A 58 -0.16 9.92 -2.32
N MET A 59 -0.21 9.35 -1.11
CA MET A 59 -1.46 8.97 -0.44
C MET A 59 -2.21 10.17 0.13
N MET A 60 -1.51 11.21 0.58
CA MET A 60 -2.11 12.39 1.23
C MET A 60 -2.53 13.51 0.25
N LYS A 61 -2.42 13.31 -1.07
CA LYS A 61 -2.83 14.33 -2.04
C LYS A 61 -4.35 14.54 -1.99
N LYS A 62 -4.77 15.77 -1.68
CA LYS A 62 -6.18 16.18 -1.59
C LYS A 62 -6.98 15.95 -2.88
N LYS A 63 -6.31 15.87 -4.03
CA LYS A 63 -6.92 15.59 -5.33
C LYS A 63 -5.94 14.76 -6.15
N ILE A 64 -6.33 13.55 -6.52
CA ILE A 64 -5.58 12.72 -7.47
C ILE A 64 -5.83 13.33 -8.86
N PRO A 65 -4.80 13.84 -9.55
CA PRO A 65 -4.96 14.33 -10.92
C PRO A 65 -5.45 13.20 -11.83
N LYS A 66 -6.40 13.48 -12.74
CA LYS A 66 -6.93 12.49 -13.70
C LYS A 66 -5.81 11.85 -14.56
N THR A 67 -4.70 12.57 -14.74
CA THR A 67 -3.49 12.13 -15.46
C THR A 67 -2.82 10.90 -14.85
N ASP A 68 -2.88 10.72 -13.53
CA ASP A 68 -2.26 9.58 -12.85
C ASP A 68 -3.12 8.30 -12.95
N LEU A 69 -4.44 8.43 -13.10
CA LEU A 69 -5.34 7.29 -13.32
C LEU A 69 -5.11 6.62 -14.68
N ILE A 70 -4.75 7.40 -15.70
CA ILE A 70 -4.59 6.91 -17.08
C ILE A 70 -3.25 6.16 -17.26
N LYS A 71 -2.19 6.59 -16.58
CA LYS A 71 -0.85 5.97 -16.70
C LYS A 71 -0.79 4.55 -16.12
N HIS A 72 -1.62 4.22 -15.13
CA HIS A 72 -1.58 2.92 -14.47
C HIS A 72 -2.38 1.81 -15.19
N VAL A 73 -3.33 2.16 -16.07
CA VAL A 73 -4.01 1.18 -16.93
C VAL A 73 -3.07 0.65 -18.02
N GLY A 74 -2.15 1.49 -18.52
CA GLY A 74 -1.17 1.09 -19.54
C GLY A 74 -0.09 0.11 -19.04
N ALA A 75 0.32 0.22 -17.77
CA ALA A 75 1.36 -0.65 -17.20
C ALA A 75 0.87 -2.08 -16.93
N ALA A 76 -0.40 -2.25 -16.54
CA ALA A 76 -1.01 -3.56 -16.30
C ALA A 76 -1.26 -4.36 -17.60
N ALA A 77 -1.34 -3.68 -18.75
CA ALA A 77 -1.49 -4.33 -20.06
C ALA A 77 -0.17 -4.88 -20.63
N SER A 78 0.97 -4.27 -20.25
CA SER A 78 2.29 -4.67 -20.77
C SER A 78 2.88 -5.92 -20.12
N LEU A 79 2.40 -6.32 -18.93
CA LEU A 79 2.92 -7.45 -18.14
C LEU A 79 2.12 -8.76 -18.33
N ARG A 80 1.17 -8.81 -19.28
CA ARG A 80 0.44 -10.04 -19.67
C ARG A 80 0.91 -10.65 -21.00
N TYR A 81 1.96 -10.11 -21.59
CA TYR A 81 2.61 -10.66 -22.78
C TYR A 81 4.12 -10.75 -22.54
N HIS A 82 4.53 -11.60 -21.60
CA HIS A 82 5.82 -12.29 -21.59
C HIS A 82 5.76 -13.46 -20.61
#